data_AF-A0A965C7M7-F1
#
_entry.id   AF-A0A965C7M7-F1
#
_cell.length_a   1.000
_cell.length_b   1.000
_cell.length_c   1.000
_cell.angle_alpha   90.00
_cell.angle_beta   90.00
_cell.angle_gamma   90.00
#
_symmetry.space_group_name_H-M   'P 1'
#
loop_
_entity.id
_entity.type
_entity.pdbx_description
1 polymer ?
#
loop_
_entity_poly.entity_id
_entity_poly.type
_entity_poly.pdbx_seq_one_letter_code
_entity_poly.pdbx_strand_id
1 'polypeptide(L)' 'DAAESEDLLKHAEEKRKRKNIPLIAANIASEAMGADESSLVLLDDKGSHPLAKTSKLKLARALLAHVANMLSHQK' A
#
# COMPACT_ATOMS: atom_id res chain seq x y z
N ASP A 1 3.99 -3.59 17.00
CA ASP A 1 5.09 -2.63 17.24
C ASP A 1 5.54 -1.94 15.95
N ALA A 2 6.14 -0.75 16.03
CA ALA A 2 6.64 -0.02 14.85
C ALA A 2 7.74 -0.81 14.10
N ALA A 3 8.54 -1.61 14.80
CA ALA A 3 9.59 -2.45 14.20
C ALA A 3 9.03 -3.50 13.22
N GLU A 4 7.91 -4.16 13.55
CA GLU A 4 7.26 -5.11 12.64
C GLU A 4 6.73 -4.42 11.37
N SER A 5 6.28 -3.17 11.50
CA SER A 5 5.78 -2.38 10.38
C SER A 5 6.91 -1.90 9.46
N GLU A 6 8.07 -1.55 10.03
CA GLU A 6 9.26 -1.15 9.26
C GLU A 6 9.83 -2.30 8.43
N ASP A 7 9.94 -3.50 9.01
CA ASP A 7 10.43 -4.67 8.30
C ASP A 7 9.46 -5.11 7.20
N LEU A 8 8.14 -4.99 7.44
CA LEU A 8 7.12 -5.27 6.43
C LEU A 8 7.24 -4.31 5.22
N LEU A 9 7.49 -3.02 5.46
CA LEU A 9 7.68 -2.04 4.39
C LEU A 9 8.96 -2.28 3.59
N LYS A 10 10.08 -2.60 4.26
CA LYS A 10 11.33 -2.97 3.58
C LYS A 10 11.14 -4.18 2.68
N HIS A 11 10.55 -5.26 3.21
CA HIS A 11 10.27 -6.46 2.43
C HIS A 11 9.30 -6.20 1.27
N ALA A 12 8.31 -5.32 1.44
CA ALA A 12 7.39 -4.95 0.39
C ALA A 12 8.11 -4.19 -0.74
N GLU A 13 9.01 -3.25 -0.42
CA GLU A 13 9.81 -2.53 -1.41
C GLU A 13 10.77 -3.45 -2.17
N GLU A 14 11.45 -4.35 -1.46
CA GLU A 14 12.29 -5.38 -2.08
C GLU A 14 11.48 -6.27 -3.03
N LYS A 15 10.27 -6.68 -2.62
CA LYS A 15 9.38 -7.49 -3.44
C LYS A 15 8.91 -6.73 -4.68
N ARG A 16 8.63 -5.43 -4.56
CA ARG A 16 8.26 -4.53 -5.66
C ARG A 16 9.38 -4.47 -6.71
N LYS A 17 10.60 -4.16 -6.27
CA LYS A 17 11.80 -4.08 -7.13
C LYS A 17 12.12 -5.42 -7.79
N ARG A 18 12.14 -6.50 -7.01
CA ARG A 18 12.42 -7.86 -7.53
C ARG A 18 11.41 -8.31 -8.58
N LYS A 19 10.14 -7.94 -8.41
CA LYS A 19 9.06 -8.25 -9.37
C LYS A 19 8.94 -7.24 -10.51
N ASN A 20 9.74 -6.17 -10.49
CA ASN A 20 9.69 -5.07 -11.43
C ASN A 20 8.25 -4.52 -11.64
N ILE A 21 7.53 -4.33 -10.55
CA ILE A 21 6.16 -3.79 -10.57
C ILE A 21 6.16 -2.31 -10.15
N PRO A 22 5.35 -1.45 -10.79
CA PRO A 22 5.38 -0.01 -10.52
C PRO A 22 4.79 0.34 -9.15
N LEU A 23 3.90 -0.49 -8.61
CA LEU A 23 3.18 -0.26 -7.36
C LEU A 23 3.02 -1.57 -6.58
N ILE A 24 3.20 -1.53 -5.26
CA ILE A 24 2.76 -2.58 -4.35
C ILE A 24 1.95 -1.96 -3.19
N ALA A 25 0.84 -2.60 -2.80
CA ALA A 25 0.06 -2.21 -1.64
C ALA A 25 0.38 -3.16 -0.48
N ALA A 26 0.97 -2.62 0.59
CA ALA A 26 1.31 -3.35 1.80
C ALA A 26 0.21 -3.16 2.86
N ASN A 27 -0.40 -4.25 3.32
CA ASN A 27 -1.35 -4.20 4.45
C ASN A 27 -0.57 -4.28 5.75
N ILE A 28 -0.64 -3.24 6.58
CA ILE A 28 0.09 -3.15 7.86
C ILE A 28 -0.78 -3.60 9.03
N ALA A 29 -2.08 -3.82 8.80
CA ALA A 29 -2.97 -4.24 9.87
C ALA A 29 -2.78 -5.74 10.18
N SER A 30 -2.37 -6.05 11.42
CA SER A 30 -2.46 -7.38 12.05
C SER A 30 -3.93 -7.78 12.34
N GLU A 31 -4.87 -7.28 11.54
CA GLU A 31 -6.29 -7.51 11.75
C GLU A 31 -6.68 -8.92 11.28
N ALA A 32 -7.49 -9.58 12.09
CA ALA A 32 -8.03 -10.89 11.79
C ALA A 32 -8.70 -10.89 10.40
N MET A 33 -8.52 -11.98 9.64
CA MET A 33 -9.30 -12.21 8.43
C MET A 33 -10.79 -12.06 8.76
N GLY A 34 -11.42 -11.00 8.24
CA GLY A 34 -12.83 -10.68 8.50
C GLY A 34 -13.11 -9.27 9.02
N ALA A 35 -12.09 -8.49 9.41
CA ALA A 35 -12.30 -7.09 9.78
C ALA A 35 -12.77 -6.25 8.59
N ASP A 36 -13.74 -5.34 8.79
CA ASP A 36 -14.24 -4.45 7.75
C ASP A 36 -13.31 -3.26 7.46
N GLU A 37 -12.42 -2.97 8.40
CA GLU A 37 -11.38 -1.95 8.28
C GLU A 37 -10.01 -2.56 8.01
N SER A 38 -9.10 -1.73 7.50
CA SER A 38 -7.71 -2.10 7.26
C SER A 38 -6.88 -0.81 7.10
N SER A 39 -5.55 -0.94 7.14
CA SER A 39 -4.61 0.14 6.86
C SER A 39 -3.64 -0.32 5.79
N LEU A 40 -3.44 0.49 4.75
CA LEU A 40 -2.55 0.18 3.64
C LEU A 40 -1.44 1.22 3.54
N VAL A 41 -0.26 0.79 3.11
CA VAL A 41 0.78 1.67 2.59
C VAL A 41 1.01 1.32 1.14
N LEU A 42 0.92 2.32 0.27
CA LEU A 42 1.21 2.18 -1.15
C LEU A 42 2.68 2.52 -1.38
N LEU A 43 3.42 1.65 -2.04
CA LEU A 43 4.83 1.85 -2.39
C LEU A 43 4.96 1.94 -3.90
N ASP A 44 5.42 3.09 -4.39
CA ASP A 44 5.71 3.36 -5.80
C ASP A 44 7.08 4.02 -5.99
N ASP A 45 7.40 4.46 -7.21
CA ASP A 45 8.69 5.11 -7.51
C ASP A 45 8.89 6.45 -6.79
N LYS A 46 7.80 7.07 -6.31
CA LYS A 46 7.84 8.32 -5.54
C LYS A 46 7.97 8.07 -4.04
N GLY A 47 7.95 6.81 -3.60
CA GLY A 47 8.16 6.40 -2.23
C GLY A 47 6.91 5.79 -1.59
N SER A 48 6.75 6.03 -0.29
CA SER A 48 5.69 5.43 0.53
C SER A 48 4.54 6.40 0.77
N HIS A 49 3.32 5.96 0.50
CA HIS A 49 2.08 6.71 0.67
C HIS A 49 1.17 5.96 1.66
N PRO A 50 1.22 6.31 2.96
CA PRO A 50 0.38 5.68 3.95
C PRO A 50 -1.08 6.13 3.82
N LEU A 51 -2.00 5.16 3.86
CA LEU A 51 -3.43 5.39 3.92
C LEU A 51 -3.93 5.14 5.34
N ALA A 52 -4.72 6.10 5.86
CA ALA A 52 -5.32 5.99 7.17
C ALA A 52 -6.23 4.76 7.28
N LYS A 53 -6.33 4.20 8.50
CA LYS A 53 -7.23 3.10 8.79
C LYS A 53 -8.66 3.49 8.46
N THR A 54 -9.31 2.72 7.60
CA THR A 54 -10.69 2.95 7.19
C THR A 54 -11.28 1.68 6.60
N SER A 55 -12.58 1.69 6.28
CA SER A 55 -13.22 0.57 5.59
C SER A 55 -12.48 0.15 4.31
N LYS A 56 -12.44 -1.16 4.05
CA LYS A 56 -11.82 -1.75 2.85
C LYS A 56 -12.31 -1.12 1.56
N LEU A 57 -13.59 -0.74 1.50
CA LEU A 57 -14.17 -0.07 0.34
C LEU A 57 -13.58 1.33 0.13
N LYS A 58 -13.35 2.11 1.20
CA LYS A 58 -12.68 3.41 1.10
C LYS A 58 -11.21 3.25 0.72
N LEU A 59 -10.52 2.26 1.26
CA LEU A 59 -9.14 1.93 0.86
C LEU A 59 -9.04 1.55 -0.62
N ALA A 60 -9.95 0.72 -1.13
CA ALA A 60 -9.99 0.33 -2.54
C ALA A 60 -10.16 1.56 -3.46
N ARG A 61 -11.03 2.50 -3.08
CA ARG A 61 -11.20 3.77 -3.83
C ARG A 61 -9.95 4.64 -3.79
N ALA A 62 -9.30 4.76 -2.64
CA ALA A 62 -8.05 5.50 -2.50
C ALA A 62 -6.92 4.88 -3.34
N LEU A 63 -6.79 3.55 -3.35
CA LEU A 63 -5.86 2.81 -4.20
C LEU A 63 -6.10 3.09 -5.69
N LEU A 64 -7.36 3.00 -6.14
CA LEU A 64 -7.71 3.27 -7.54
C LEU A 64 -7.40 4.73 -7.93
N ALA A 65 -7.68 5.69 -7.05
CA ALA A 65 -7.33 7.09 -7.28
C ALA A 65 -5.81 7.30 -7.41
N HIS A 66 -5.03 6.61 -6.57
CA HIS A 66 -3.57 6.62 -6.66
C HIS A 66 -3.06 6.07 -8.00
N VAL A 67 -3.57 4.89 -8.39
CA VAL A 67 -3.22 4.26 -9.69
C VAL A 67 -3.59 5.18 -10.85
N ALA A 68 -4.77 5.79 -10.83
CA ALA A 68 -5.20 6.74 -11.85
C ALA A 68 -4.25 7.94 -11.95
N ASN A 69 -3.80 8.48 -10.82
CA ASN A 69 -2.80 9.54 -10.78
C ASN A 69 -1.43 9.08 -11.32
N MET A 70 -1.00 7.86 -11.04
CA MET A 70 0.25 7.34 -11.60
C MET A 70 0.18 7.24 -13.14
N LEU A 71 -0.92 6.72 -13.67
CA LEU A 71 -1.13 6.56 -15.11
C LEU A 71 -1.29 7.90 -15.83
N SER A 72 -1.88 8.92 -15.20
CA SER A 72 -2.01 10.26 -15.81
C SER A 72 -0.67 10.99 -15.95
N HIS A 73 0.29 10.71 -15.06
CA HIS A 73 1.64 11.27 -15.09
C HIS A 73 2.63 10.46 -15.95
N GLN A 74 2.20 9.36 -16.59
CA GLN A 74 2.99 8.58 -17.54
C GLN A 74 2.86 9.06 -19.01
N LYS A 75 2.20 10.21 -19.24
CA LYS A 75 2.08 10.83 -20.56
C LYS A 75 3.33 11.59 -20.99
#